data_AF-A0A5J4XHJ3-F1
#
_entry.id   AF-A0A5J4XHJ3-F1
#
_cell.length_a   1.000
_cell.length_b   1.000
_cell.length_c   1.000
_cell.angle_alpha   90.00
_cell.angle_beta   90.00
_cell.angle_gamma   90.00
#
_symmetry.space_group_name_H-M   'P 1'
#
loop_
_entity.id
_entity.type
_entity.pdbx_description
1 polymer ?
#
loop_
_entity_poly.entity_id
_entity_poly.type
_entity_poly.pdbx_seq_one_letter_code
_entity_poly.pdbx_strand_id
1 'polypeptide(L)'
;MESHRLSQLRKKLHALQYKEGLDDSSAPLVDKLVTDLLHTTDSHRDLKLQVATKAQELEDGRNKVDSQRLQDHFNVEGLTRDAGRLSNENNQLHLQLLKAADVADKADRDHYQQVKKLEGQLTELACWKHQTAGRFHSLEQENAGLRVKVEDILRLGEKHPRPDARLIEASSRIAISHIIEPKPASTASAALPNVNLLKTADDRVATLETDLKQKQQELTQVHEQLDTLQAVVKRRDDEIQRLAARAEKGPDANQMNLRYKNETNESIILQLNSQVDFMTSQMSEMQREVDDKLKIEAALKKAEQARKEADMKLRGAVAENDSITQEIAGMKVTLMKLQTERVKAGGRAAHEVDAALAKVIDLKGELANSKAGQAAIKQAVGTAAKEHAASMAREKSLKDDVRQLQSLLDRARSQHDSLQRQVIDQTNELDSLRGSLTSSRQQLAASEQELDRVKAELRIQSASFQDMQAERELAQIE
;
A
#
# COMPACT_ATOMS: atom_id res chain seq x y z
N MET A 1 -137.57 36.73 -11.61
CA MET A 1 -136.22 36.16 -11.37
C MET A 1 -135.10 37.14 -11.75
N GLU A 2 -135.02 37.56 -13.02
CA GLU A 2 -133.84 38.24 -13.58
C GLU A 2 -133.47 39.57 -12.88
N SER A 3 -134.45 40.42 -12.56
CA SER A 3 -134.23 41.68 -11.82
C SER A 3 -133.43 41.50 -10.52
N HIS A 4 -133.59 40.37 -9.81
CA HIS A 4 -132.81 40.10 -8.60
C HIS A 4 -131.35 39.73 -8.92
N ARG A 5 -131.10 38.96 -9.99
CA ARG A 5 -129.74 38.69 -10.50
C ARG A 5 -129.06 39.95 -11.00
N LEU A 6 -129.77 40.82 -11.73
CA LEU A 6 -129.28 42.13 -12.16
C LEU A 6 -128.85 42.99 -10.97
N SER A 7 -129.66 43.04 -9.90
CA SER A 7 -129.33 43.76 -8.67
C SER A 7 -128.09 43.19 -7.96
N GLN A 8 -127.95 41.85 -7.90
CA GLN A 8 -126.76 41.19 -7.37
C GLN A 8 -125.51 41.46 -8.21
N LEU A 9 -125.62 41.43 -9.54
CA LEU A 9 -124.52 41.73 -10.47
C LEU A 9 -124.05 43.18 -10.35
N ARG A 10 -124.98 44.15 -10.31
CA ARG A 10 -124.63 45.57 -10.09
C ARG A 10 -123.92 45.77 -8.73
N LYS A 11 -124.25 44.97 -7.70
CA LYS A 11 -123.50 44.94 -6.43
C LYS A 11 -122.10 44.32 -6.56
N LYS A 12 -121.94 43.20 -7.29
CA LYS A 12 -120.61 42.62 -7.61
C LYS A 12 -119.72 43.64 -8.32
N LEU A 13 -120.23 44.26 -9.38
CA LEU A 13 -119.52 45.27 -10.18
C LEU A 13 -119.11 46.49 -9.35
N HIS A 14 -120.03 47.02 -8.54
CA HIS A 14 -119.72 48.16 -7.66
C HIS A 14 -118.69 47.80 -6.56
N ALA A 15 -118.66 46.55 -6.08
CA ALA A 15 -117.61 46.08 -5.17
C ALA A 15 -116.25 45.96 -5.88
N LEU A 16 -116.24 45.60 -7.17
CA LEU A 16 -115.09 45.71 -8.08
C LEU A 16 -114.87 47.14 -8.62
N GLN A 17 -115.53 48.14 -8.05
CA GLN A 17 -115.46 49.57 -8.36
C GLN A 17 -115.96 50.01 -9.75
N TYR A 18 -116.53 49.12 -10.56
CA TYR A 18 -117.24 49.47 -11.79
C TYR A 18 -118.62 50.06 -11.46
N LYS A 19 -118.85 51.32 -11.88
CA LYS A 19 -120.04 52.13 -11.50
C LYS A 19 -120.95 52.51 -12.68
N GLU A 20 -120.64 52.02 -13.86
CA GLU A 20 -121.36 52.36 -15.09
C GLU A 20 -122.74 51.67 -15.17
N GLY A 21 -123.63 52.24 -15.99
CA GLY A 21 -124.96 51.68 -16.23
C GLY A 21 -124.87 50.36 -17.00
N LEU A 22 -125.56 49.32 -16.51
CA LEU A 22 -125.57 47.99 -17.13
C LEU A 22 -126.95 47.67 -17.69
N ASP A 23 -127.05 47.53 -19.01
CA ASP A 23 -128.29 47.19 -19.71
C ASP A 23 -128.70 45.72 -19.50
N ASP A 24 -129.99 45.49 -19.32
CA ASP A 24 -130.57 44.20 -18.94
C ASP A 24 -130.29 43.08 -19.98
N SER A 25 -130.15 43.44 -21.26
CA SER A 25 -129.77 42.53 -22.36
C SER A 25 -128.30 42.06 -22.29
N SER A 26 -127.41 42.88 -21.73
CA SER A 26 -125.96 42.60 -21.59
C SER A 26 -125.63 41.86 -20.29
N ALA A 27 -126.46 42.05 -19.26
CA ALA A 27 -126.27 41.49 -17.93
C ALA A 27 -125.92 39.99 -17.85
N PRO A 28 -126.57 39.06 -18.61
CA PRO A 28 -126.23 37.63 -18.53
C PRO A 28 -124.88 37.26 -19.16
N LEU A 29 -124.29 38.13 -19.99
CA LEU A 29 -122.91 37.98 -20.47
C LEU A 29 -121.92 38.54 -19.44
N VAL A 30 -122.23 39.70 -18.85
CA VAL A 30 -121.36 40.34 -17.84
C VAL A 30 -121.31 39.52 -16.53
N ASP A 31 -122.40 38.89 -16.09
CA ASP A 31 -122.35 37.98 -14.91
C ASP A 31 -121.42 36.79 -15.14
N LYS A 32 -121.40 36.24 -16.36
CA LYS A 32 -120.48 35.17 -16.74
C LYS A 32 -119.04 35.68 -16.75
N LEU A 33 -118.74 36.71 -17.54
CA LEU A 33 -117.38 37.27 -17.64
C LEU A 33 -116.79 37.69 -16.28
N VAL A 34 -117.59 38.30 -15.41
CA VAL A 34 -117.16 38.65 -14.03
C VAL A 34 -116.95 37.40 -13.18
N THR A 35 -117.80 36.37 -13.30
CA THR A 35 -117.64 35.12 -12.55
C THR A 35 -116.43 34.31 -13.06
N ASP A 36 -116.18 34.31 -14.36
CA ASP A 36 -115.02 33.67 -15.01
C ASP A 36 -113.72 34.41 -14.66
N LEU A 37 -113.72 35.75 -14.62
CA LEU A 37 -112.59 36.57 -14.16
C LEU A 37 -112.28 36.38 -12.67
N LEU A 38 -113.30 36.32 -11.82
CA LEU A 38 -113.11 36.00 -10.39
C LEU A 38 -112.58 34.58 -10.24
N HIS A 39 -113.20 33.59 -10.87
CA HIS A 39 -112.78 32.20 -10.78
C HIS A 39 -111.35 31.96 -11.31
N THR A 40 -110.96 32.63 -12.39
CA THR A 40 -109.56 32.56 -12.89
C THR A 40 -108.58 33.31 -11.99
N THR A 41 -108.98 34.42 -11.37
CA THR A 41 -108.13 35.16 -10.41
C THR A 41 -107.92 34.37 -9.13
N ASP A 42 -108.98 33.78 -8.57
CA ASP A 42 -108.94 32.95 -7.37
C ASP A 42 -108.20 31.62 -7.65
N SER A 43 -108.48 30.96 -8.79
CA SER A 43 -107.74 29.77 -9.22
C SER A 43 -106.24 30.07 -9.43
N HIS A 44 -105.88 31.21 -10.01
CA HIS A 44 -104.47 31.63 -10.12
C HIS A 44 -103.85 31.93 -8.75
N ARG A 45 -104.60 32.52 -7.80
CA ARG A 45 -104.16 32.73 -6.42
C ARG A 45 -103.89 31.41 -5.71
N ASP A 46 -104.80 30.45 -5.82
CA ASP A 46 -104.69 29.12 -5.22
C ASP A 46 -103.57 28.30 -5.87
N LEU A 47 -103.42 28.36 -7.19
CA LEU A 47 -102.28 27.78 -7.90
C LEU A 47 -100.96 28.39 -7.43
N LYS A 48 -100.88 29.71 -7.25
CA LYS A 48 -99.67 30.37 -6.74
C LYS A 48 -99.34 29.96 -5.31
N LEU A 49 -100.36 29.77 -4.46
CA LEU A 49 -100.19 29.24 -3.10
C LEU A 49 -99.72 27.77 -3.13
N GLN A 50 -100.34 26.90 -3.94
CA GLN A 50 -99.94 25.50 -4.09
C GLN A 50 -98.52 25.33 -4.67
N VAL A 51 -98.09 26.24 -5.57
CA VAL A 51 -96.71 26.26 -6.08
C VAL A 51 -95.74 26.68 -4.98
N ALA A 52 -96.09 27.66 -4.15
CA ALA A 52 -95.26 28.08 -3.02
C ALA A 52 -95.13 26.99 -1.96
N THR A 53 -96.21 26.31 -1.58
CA THR A 53 -96.14 25.19 -0.61
C THR A 53 -95.33 24.02 -1.16
N LYS A 54 -95.55 23.62 -2.43
CA LYS A 54 -94.78 22.54 -3.06
C LYS A 54 -93.29 22.89 -3.22
N ALA A 55 -92.95 24.16 -3.46
CA ALA A 55 -91.56 24.60 -3.47
C ALA A 55 -90.91 24.42 -2.09
N GLN A 56 -91.60 24.83 -1.02
CA GLN A 56 -91.14 24.64 0.36
C GLN A 56 -91.04 23.15 0.75
N GLU A 57 -92.03 22.32 0.38
CA GLU A 57 -92.02 20.86 0.61
C GLU A 57 -90.81 20.18 -0.08
N LEU A 58 -90.46 20.62 -1.29
CA LEU A 58 -89.28 20.14 -2.02
C LEU A 58 -87.96 20.61 -1.38
N GLU A 59 -87.92 21.83 -0.87
CA GLU A 59 -86.74 22.38 -0.17
C GLU A 59 -86.54 21.70 1.19
N ASP A 60 -87.58 21.53 2.01
CA ASP A 60 -87.54 20.76 3.25
C ASP A 60 -87.21 19.28 3.01
N GLY A 61 -87.73 18.69 1.93
CA GLY A 61 -87.40 17.33 1.50
C GLY A 61 -85.92 17.19 1.13
N ARG A 62 -85.39 18.14 0.37
CA ARG A 62 -83.97 18.19 0.00
C ARG A 62 -83.07 18.37 1.22
N ASN A 63 -83.39 19.32 2.10
CA ASN A 63 -82.64 19.58 3.33
C ASN A 63 -82.58 18.35 4.23
N LYS A 64 -83.67 17.56 4.31
CA LYS A 64 -83.68 16.26 5.02
C LYS A 64 -82.77 15.22 4.34
N VAL A 65 -82.85 15.06 3.02
CA VAL A 65 -82.01 14.10 2.28
C VAL A 65 -80.51 14.45 2.39
N ASP A 66 -80.15 15.73 2.26
CA ASP A 66 -78.75 16.15 2.36
C ASP A 66 -78.23 16.09 3.82
N SER A 67 -79.09 16.33 4.82
CA SER A 67 -78.78 16.06 6.24
C SER A 67 -78.56 14.57 6.52
N GLN A 68 -79.41 13.70 5.97
CA GLN A 68 -79.27 12.25 6.11
C GLN A 68 -77.99 11.76 5.45
N ARG A 69 -77.64 12.24 4.26
CA ARG A 69 -76.37 11.92 3.57
C ARG A 69 -75.14 12.30 4.39
N LEU A 70 -75.17 13.45 5.07
CA LEU A 70 -74.11 13.87 5.99
C LEU A 70 -73.97 12.91 7.18
N GLN A 71 -75.09 12.46 7.76
CA GLN A 71 -75.10 11.49 8.85
C GLN A 71 -74.64 10.09 8.40
N ASP A 72 -75.09 9.63 7.24
CA ASP A 72 -74.67 8.36 6.64
C ASP A 72 -73.17 8.37 6.30
N HIS A 73 -72.64 9.47 5.77
CA HIS A 73 -71.20 9.64 5.52
C HIS A 73 -70.39 9.58 6.83
N PHE A 74 -70.85 10.24 7.89
CA PHE A 74 -70.20 10.18 9.20
C PHE A 74 -70.19 8.75 9.78
N ASN A 75 -71.33 8.05 9.67
CA ASN A 75 -71.46 6.65 10.09
C ASN A 75 -70.50 5.73 9.32
N VAL A 76 -70.45 5.85 7.99
CA VAL A 76 -69.53 5.08 7.13
C VAL A 76 -68.07 5.38 7.44
N GLU A 77 -67.71 6.63 7.70
CA GLU A 77 -66.34 7.01 8.05
C GLU A 77 -65.93 6.43 9.41
N GLY A 78 -66.83 6.46 10.41
CA GLY A 78 -66.64 5.80 11.71
C GLY A 78 -66.42 4.29 11.57
N LEU A 79 -67.31 3.60 10.86
CA LEU A 79 -67.18 2.16 10.58
C LEU A 79 -65.90 1.81 9.82
N THR A 80 -65.44 2.68 8.92
CA THR A 80 -64.19 2.49 8.18
C THR A 80 -62.97 2.63 9.09
N ARG A 81 -62.96 3.61 10.02
CA ARG A 81 -61.92 3.74 11.04
C ARG A 81 -61.87 2.53 11.96
N ASP A 82 -63.01 2.03 12.42
CA ASP A 82 -63.07 0.85 13.29
C ASP A 82 -62.69 -0.45 12.57
N ALA A 83 -63.08 -0.64 11.30
CA ALA A 83 -62.61 -1.75 10.49
C ALA A 83 -61.07 -1.73 10.31
N GLY A 84 -60.49 -0.55 10.08
CA GLY A 84 -59.03 -0.36 10.02
C GLY A 84 -58.34 -0.67 11.35
N ARG A 85 -58.91 -0.19 12.47
CA ARG A 85 -58.43 -0.47 13.84
C ARG A 85 -58.43 -1.97 14.14
N LEU A 86 -59.57 -2.64 13.91
CA LEU A 86 -59.72 -4.08 14.13
C LEU A 86 -58.82 -4.91 13.20
N SER A 87 -58.59 -4.47 11.96
CA SER A 87 -57.64 -5.14 11.05
C SER A 87 -56.20 -5.04 11.58
N ASN A 88 -55.78 -3.86 12.03
CA ASN A 88 -54.46 -3.67 12.63
C ASN A 88 -54.27 -4.48 13.92
N GLU A 89 -55.28 -4.50 14.79
CA GLU A 89 -55.28 -5.31 16.01
C GLU A 89 -55.21 -6.82 15.70
N ASN A 90 -55.99 -7.30 14.73
CA ASN A 90 -55.96 -8.70 14.29
C ASN A 90 -54.58 -9.09 13.72
N ASN A 91 -53.99 -8.23 12.87
CA ASN A 91 -52.64 -8.43 12.34
C ASN A 91 -51.58 -8.44 13.46
N GLN A 92 -51.70 -7.56 14.45
CA GLN A 92 -50.81 -7.53 15.61
C GLN A 92 -50.94 -8.80 16.47
N LEU A 93 -52.16 -9.24 16.77
CA LEU A 93 -52.43 -10.48 17.50
C LEU A 93 -51.91 -11.71 16.75
N HIS A 94 -52.09 -11.77 15.42
CA HIS A 94 -51.53 -12.84 14.59
C HIS A 94 -49.99 -12.89 14.66
N LEU A 95 -49.32 -11.73 14.61
CA LEU A 95 -47.86 -11.64 14.77
C LEU A 95 -47.39 -11.97 16.19
N GLN A 96 -48.20 -11.70 17.22
CA GLN A 96 -47.91 -12.12 18.59
C GLN A 96 -48.09 -13.63 18.78
N LEU A 97 -49.16 -14.22 18.23
CA LEU A 97 -49.41 -15.66 18.25
C LEU A 97 -48.30 -16.44 17.53
N LEU A 98 -47.86 -15.99 16.36
CA LEU A 98 -46.75 -16.62 15.63
C LEU A 98 -45.45 -16.60 16.45
N LYS A 99 -45.09 -15.46 17.06
CA LYS A 99 -43.91 -15.34 17.93
C LYS A 99 -44.03 -16.19 19.20
N ALA A 100 -45.23 -16.30 19.78
CA ALA A 100 -45.48 -17.14 20.94
C ALA A 100 -45.33 -18.63 20.58
N ALA A 101 -45.82 -19.04 19.41
CA ALA A 101 -45.62 -20.37 18.86
C ALA A 101 -44.12 -20.65 18.63
N ASP A 102 -43.37 -19.78 17.94
CA ASP A 102 -41.92 -19.94 17.72
C ASP A 102 -41.13 -20.11 19.04
N VAL A 103 -41.52 -19.38 20.10
CA VAL A 103 -40.89 -19.49 21.43
C VAL A 103 -41.27 -20.79 22.14
N ALA A 104 -42.53 -21.23 22.04
CA ALA A 104 -42.97 -22.51 22.59
C ALA A 104 -42.31 -23.71 21.88
N ASP A 105 -42.32 -23.71 20.53
CA ASP A 105 -41.66 -24.72 19.70
C ASP A 105 -40.16 -24.83 20.02
N LYS A 106 -39.50 -23.69 20.28
CA LYS A 106 -38.10 -23.69 20.72
C LYS A 106 -37.96 -24.30 22.12
N ALA A 107 -38.79 -23.88 23.08
CA ALA A 107 -38.74 -24.40 24.45
C ALA A 107 -38.96 -25.93 24.48
N ASP A 108 -39.92 -26.44 23.72
CA ASP A 108 -40.19 -27.88 23.61
C ASP A 108 -39.02 -28.65 22.99
N ARG A 109 -38.36 -28.09 21.96
CA ARG A 109 -37.14 -28.69 21.37
C ARG A 109 -35.96 -28.69 22.35
N ASP A 110 -35.79 -27.63 23.14
CA ASP A 110 -34.73 -27.53 24.16
C ASP A 110 -35.02 -28.45 25.36
N HIS A 111 -36.27 -28.56 25.79
CA HIS A 111 -36.72 -29.51 26.81
C HIS A 111 -36.57 -30.97 26.35
N TYR A 112 -36.97 -31.31 25.13
CA TYR A 112 -36.80 -32.65 24.56
C TYR A 112 -35.32 -33.07 24.49
N GLN A 113 -34.44 -32.15 24.07
CA GLN A 113 -32.98 -32.38 24.13
C GLN A 113 -32.49 -32.61 25.56
N GLN A 114 -32.99 -31.87 26.54
CA GLN A 114 -32.60 -32.05 27.94
C GLN A 114 -33.09 -33.37 28.52
N VAL A 115 -34.32 -33.80 28.19
CA VAL A 115 -34.83 -35.14 28.54
C VAL A 115 -33.95 -36.23 27.92
N LYS A 116 -33.60 -36.13 26.63
CA LYS A 116 -32.72 -37.10 25.96
C LYS A 116 -31.31 -37.17 26.55
N LYS A 117 -30.75 -36.05 27.03
CA LYS A 117 -29.47 -36.03 27.78
C LYS A 117 -29.59 -36.75 29.13
N LEU A 118 -30.69 -36.53 29.87
CA LEU A 118 -30.95 -37.17 31.15
C LEU A 118 -31.23 -38.67 31.01
N GLU A 119 -31.95 -39.10 29.97
CA GLU A 119 -32.11 -40.52 29.61
C GLU A 119 -30.76 -41.19 29.34
N GLY A 120 -29.88 -40.53 28.58
CA GLY A 120 -28.50 -40.99 28.37
C GLY A 120 -27.76 -41.20 29.70
N GLN A 121 -27.72 -40.18 30.55
CA GLN A 121 -27.08 -40.26 31.88
C GLN A 121 -27.71 -41.34 32.78
N LEU A 122 -29.03 -41.54 32.73
CA LEU A 122 -29.72 -42.60 33.48
C LEU A 122 -29.33 -44.00 32.97
N THR A 123 -29.23 -44.21 31.65
CA THR A 123 -28.80 -45.51 31.10
C THR A 123 -27.32 -45.79 31.36
N GLU A 124 -26.45 -44.78 31.29
CA GLU A 124 -25.05 -44.87 31.73
C GLU A 124 -24.96 -45.26 33.21
N LEU A 125 -25.65 -44.54 34.11
CA LEU A 125 -25.66 -44.82 35.55
C LEU A 125 -26.25 -46.19 35.88
N ALA A 126 -27.26 -46.66 35.14
CA ALA A 126 -27.79 -48.02 35.28
C ALA A 126 -26.75 -49.08 34.88
N CYS A 127 -25.98 -48.85 33.81
CA CYS A 127 -24.87 -49.71 33.40
C CYS A 127 -23.75 -49.74 34.47
N TRP A 128 -23.33 -48.57 34.97
CA TRP A 128 -22.36 -48.48 36.07
C TRP A 128 -22.84 -49.22 37.33
N LYS A 129 -24.10 -49.01 37.75
CA LYS A 129 -24.72 -49.72 38.88
C LYS A 129 -24.66 -51.24 38.69
N HIS A 130 -25.06 -51.73 37.52
CA HIS A 130 -25.04 -53.17 37.22
C HIS A 130 -23.61 -53.73 37.22
N GLN A 131 -22.64 -53.04 36.60
CA GLN A 131 -21.23 -53.43 36.61
C GLN A 131 -20.65 -53.46 38.04
N THR A 132 -20.94 -52.46 38.87
CA THR A 132 -20.47 -52.44 40.27
C THR A 132 -21.12 -53.52 41.12
N ALA A 133 -22.41 -53.81 40.94
CA ALA A 133 -23.08 -54.92 41.63
C ALA A 133 -22.50 -56.28 41.24
N GLY A 134 -22.22 -56.51 39.94
CA GLY A 134 -21.56 -57.73 39.46
C GLY A 134 -20.15 -57.91 40.03
N ARG A 135 -19.34 -56.84 40.08
CA ARG A 135 -18.02 -56.85 40.73
C ARG A 135 -18.12 -57.15 42.23
N PHE A 136 -19.06 -56.51 42.93
CA PHE A 136 -19.29 -56.74 44.35
C PHE A 136 -19.66 -58.21 44.62
N HIS A 137 -20.60 -58.77 43.86
CA HIS A 137 -21.00 -60.18 44.01
C HIS A 137 -19.85 -61.16 43.71
N SER A 138 -19.00 -60.86 42.72
CA SER A 138 -17.79 -61.66 42.46
C SER A 138 -16.81 -61.62 43.65
N LEU A 139 -16.65 -60.46 44.30
CA LEU A 139 -15.81 -60.31 45.49
C LEU A 139 -16.44 -60.98 46.73
N GLU A 140 -17.76 -61.02 46.86
CA GLU A 140 -18.46 -61.80 47.90
C GLU A 140 -18.22 -63.30 47.72
N GLN A 141 -18.35 -63.83 46.49
CA GLN A 141 -18.06 -65.23 46.19
C GLN A 141 -16.59 -65.58 46.46
N GLU A 142 -15.64 -64.71 46.09
CA GLU A 142 -14.23 -64.90 46.40
C GLU A 142 -13.98 -64.89 47.91
N ASN A 143 -14.56 -63.94 48.65
CA ASN A 143 -14.45 -63.87 50.10
C ASN A 143 -15.06 -65.11 50.79
N ALA A 144 -16.18 -65.64 50.29
CA ALA A 144 -16.77 -66.88 50.78
C ALA A 144 -15.82 -68.07 50.54
N GLY A 145 -15.25 -68.19 49.33
CA GLY A 145 -14.26 -69.22 49.02
C GLY A 145 -12.97 -69.10 49.83
N LEU A 146 -12.51 -67.88 50.14
CA LEU A 146 -11.37 -67.62 51.02
C LEU A 146 -11.68 -68.00 52.48
N ARG A 147 -12.89 -67.71 52.98
CA ARG A 147 -13.32 -68.14 54.33
C ARG A 147 -13.30 -69.67 54.46
N VAL A 148 -13.84 -70.40 53.49
CA VAL A 148 -13.79 -71.87 53.49
C VAL A 148 -12.35 -72.39 53.46
N LYS A 149 -11.47 -71.80 52.62
CA LYS A 149 -10.04 -72.16 52.61
C LYS A 149 -9.36 -71.93 53.96
N VAL A 150 -9.69 -70.84 54.67
CA VAL A 150 -9.16 -70.57 56.02
C VAL A 150 -9.69 -71.59 57.03
N GLU A 151 -10.98 -71.93 56.97
CA GLU A 151 -11.60 -72.96 57.82
C GLU A 151 -10.96 -74.34 57.61
N ASP A 152 -10.67 -74.72 56.36
CA ASP A 152 -10.00 -75.97 56.04
C ASP A 152 -8.51 -75.97 56.44
N ILE A 153 -7.81 -74.84 56.33
CA ILE A 153 -6.43 -74.71 56.85
C ILE A 153 -6.41 -74.85 58.38
N LEU A 154 -7.37 -74.25 59.10
CA LEU A 154 -7.51 -74.41 60.55
C LEU A 154 -7.77 -75.89 60.91
N ARG A 155 -8.71 -76.56 60.24
CA ARG A 155 -8.97 -78.00 60.40
C ARG A 155 -7.78 -78.89 60.10
N LEU A 156 -6.94 -78.53 59.11
CA LEU A 156 -5.72 -79.26 58.79
C LEU A 156 -4.60 -79.02 59.82
N GLY A 157 -4.58 -77.84 60.45
CA GLY A 157 -3.76 -77.57 61.63
C GLY A 157 -4.19 -78.40 62.84
N GLU A 158 -5.48 -78.42 63.16
CA GLU A 158 -6.08 -79.23 64.25
C GLU A 158 -5.84 -80.74 64.05
N LYS A 159 -5.87 -81.23 62.80
CA LYS A 159 -5.60 -82.63 62.44
C LYS A 159 -4.12 -83.01 62.47
N HIS A 160 -3.21 -82.09 62.75
CA HIS A 160 -1.84 -82.39 63.15
C HIS A 160 -1.72 -82.32 64.67
N PRO A 161 -1.83 -83.45 65.40
CA PRO A 161 -1.53 -83.47 66.83
C PRO A 161 -0.02 -83.28 67.03
N ARG A 162 0.44 -82.03 67.05
CA ARG A 162 1.76 -81.69 67.58
C ARG A 162 1.71 -81.78 69.10
N PRO A 163 2.43 -82.73 69.73
CA PRO A 163 2.76 -82.56 71.14
C PRO A 163 3.65 -81.32 71.30
N ASP A 164 3.55 -80.72 72.48
CA ASP A 164 4.29 -79.57 72.97
C ASP A 164 4.13 -78.20 72.28
N ALA A 165 3.77 -77.25 73.16
CA ALA A 165 4.21 -75.85 73.23
C ALA A 165 3.25 -74.72 72.81
N ARG A 166 2.61 -74.15 73.85
CA ARG A 166 2.37 -72.70 74.06
C ARG A 166 1.48 -71.98 73.04
N LEU A 167 0.18 -71.98 73.31
CA LEU A 167 -0.69 -70.87 72.92
C LEU A 167 -0.21 -69.57 73.63
N ILE A 168 -0.08 -68.49 72.87
CA ILE A 168 0.28 -67.16 73.36
C ILE A 168 -0.91 -66.23 73.14
N GLU A 169 -1.30 -65.51 74.19
CA GLU A 169 -2.38 -64.51 74.14
C GLU A 169 -1.91 -63.22 73.41
N ALA A 170 -2.81 -62.59 72.66
CA ALA A 170 -2.65 -61.22 72.19
C ALA A 170 -4.02 -60.50 72.22
N SER A 171 -4.08 -59.35 72.90
CA SER A 171 -5.33 -58.63 73.17
C SER A 171 -5.71 -57.60 72.11
N SER A 172 -7.01 -57.36 71.94
CA SER A 172 -7.56 -56.01 71.76
C SER A 172 -9.04 -55.95 72.21
N ARG A 173 -9.51 -54.80 72.72
CA ARG A 173 -10.87 -54.58 73.27
C ARG A 173 -11.36 -53.14 73.01
N ILE A 174 -12.64 -52.95 72.68
CA ILE A 174 -13.46 -51.73 72.94
C ILE A 174 -14.93 -52.18 73.21
N ALA A 175 -15.72 -51.48 74.04
CA ALA A 175 -17.10 -51.84 74.43
C ALA A 175 -18.00 -50.62 74.81
N ILE A 176 -19.35 -50.78 74.79
CA ILE A 176 -20.40 -49.75 75.10
C ILE A 176 -21.66 -50.42 75.77
N SER A 177 -22.57 -49.69 76.44
CA SER A 177 -23.79 -50.17 77.20
C SER A 177 -25.00 -49.19 77.06
N HIS A 178 -26.21 -49.26 77.67
CA HIS A 178 -26.78 -49.92 78.89
C HIS A 178 -28.32 -50.22 78.79
N ILE A 179 -29.05 -50.49 79.91
CA ILE A 179 -30.39 -51.18 79.99
C ILE A 179 -31.28 -50.66 81.19
N ILE A 180 -32.63 -50.90 81.23
CA ILE A 180 -33.50 -51.37 82.41
C ILE A 180 -35.02 -50.93 82.44
N GLU A 181 -35.96 -51.83 82.13
CA GLU A 181 -37.05 -52.57 82.87
C GLU A 181 -38.03 -52.06 84.04
N PRO A 182 -39.10 -52.82 84.54
CA PRO A 182 -40.49 -52.29 84.74
C PRO A 182 -41.34 -52.60 86.05
N LYS A 183 -42.48 -53.36 85.97
CA LYS A 183 -43.78 -53.27 86.76
C LYS A 183 -44.17 -54.54 87.60
N PRO A 184 -45.07 -54.46 88.64
CA PRO A 184 -46.00 -55.57 89.01
C PRO A 184 -47.49 -55.18 89.36
N ALA A 185 -48.31 -56.11 89.92
CA ALA A 185 -49.79 -56.01 90.19
C ALA A 185 -50.32 -57.06 91.24
N SER A 186 -51.66 -57.18 91.49
CA SER A 186 -52.47 -58.45 91.67
C SER A 186 -53.63 -58.47 92.73
N THR A 187 -54.80 -59.06 92.34
CA THR A 187 -55.84 -59.84 93.12
C THR A 187 -56.49 -59.29 94.42
N ALA A 188 -57.72 -59.63 94.89
CA ALA A 188 -58.95 -60.35 94.43
C ALA A 188 -60.15 -59.83 95.32
N SER A 189 -61.37 -60.39 95.53
CA SER A 189 -62.10 -61.65 95.24
C SER A 189 -63.65 -61.42 95.23
N ALA A 190 -64.53 -62.43 95.45
CA ALA A 190 -65.96 -62.40 95.06
C ALA A 190 -67.06 -62.59 96.15
N ALA A 191 -68.24 -61.99 95.91
CA ALA A 191 -69.55 -62.24 96.53
C ALA A 191 -70.68 -61.97 95.49
N LEU A 192 -71.89 -62.51 95.70
CA LEU A 192 -73.02 -62.44 94.75
C LEU A 192 -73.69 -61.03 94.67
N PRO A 193 -74.43 -60.73 93.58
CA PRO A 193 -74.51 -59.36 93.07
C PRO A 193 -75.56 -58.48 93.77
N ASN A 194 -75.15 -57.80 94.84
CA ASN A 194 -75.56 -56.41 95.03
C ASN A 194 -74.88 -55.52 93.96
N VAL A 195 -75.21 -55.78 92.68
CA VAL A 195 -74.91 -54.87 91.56
C VAL A 195 -75.86 -53.69 91.71
N ASN A 196 -75.46 -52.78 92.60
CA ASN A 196 -75.42 -51.35 92.38
C ASN A 196 -76.58 -50.73 91.57
N LEU A 197 -77.84 -51.16 91.77
CA LEU A 197 -79.02 -50.56 91.12
C LEU A 197 -79.09 -49.05 91.39
N LEU A 198 -78.64 -48.62 92.58
CA LEU A 198 -78.40 -47.22 92.90
C LEU A 198 -77.37 -46.61 91.95
N LYS A 199 -76.12 -47.12 91.89
CA LYS A 199 -75.11 -46.56 90.99
C LYS A 199 -75.48 -46.64 89.52
N THR A 200 -76.19 -47.67 89.05
CA THR A 200 -76.66 -47.73 87.66
C THR A 200 -77.78 -46.71 87.38
N ALA A 201 -78.52 -46.29 88.41
CA ALA A 201 -79.39 -45.12 88.33
C ALA A 201 -78.58 -43.81 88.40
N ASP A 202 -77.59 -43.69 89.29
CA ASP A 202 -76.72 -42.52 89.44
C ASP A 202 -75.87 -42.28 88.17
N ASP A 203 -75.27 -43.33 87.60
CA ASP A 203 -74.55 -43.36 86.32
C ASP A 203 -75.48 -42.91 85.18
N ARG A 204 -76.75 -43.35 85.19
CA ARG A 204 -77.74 -42.97 84.17
C ARG A 204 -78.25 -41.54 84.36
N VAL A 205 -78.38 -41.07 85.59
CA VAL A 205 -78.65 -39.65 85.89
C VAL A 205 -77.48 -38.81 85.42
N ALA A 206 -76.25 -39.20 85.74
CA ALA A 206 -75.03 -38.52 85.27
C ALA A 206 -74.94 -38.49 83.74
N THR A 207 -75.26 -39.57 83.03
CA THR A 207 -75.29 -39.55 81.55
C THR A 207 -76.40 -38.64 81.02
N LEU A 208 -77.58 -38.64 81.64
CA LEU A 208 -78.67 -37.74 81.24
C LEU A 208 -78.37 -36.28 81.57
N GLU A 209 -77.63 -35.99 82.64
CA GLU A 209 -77.13 -34.66 82.97
C GLU A 209 -76.04 -34.21 81.98
N THR A 210 -75.13 -35.10 81.55
CA THR A 210 -74.17 -34.77 80.49
C THR A 210 -74.86 -34.59 79.14
N ASP A 211 -75.84 -35.42 78.80
CA ASP A 211 -76.59 -35.31 77.54
C ASP A 211 -77.42 -34.01 77.51
N LEU A 212 -78.13 -33.69 78.60
CA LEU A 212 -78.90 -32.44 78.73
C LEU A 212 -77.98 -31.23 78.65
N LYS A 213 -76.83 -31.26 79.35
CA LYS A 213 -75.81 -30.20 79.28
C LYS A 213 -75.22 -30.06 77.88
N GLN A 214 -74.95 -31.17 77.18
CA GLN A 214 -74.48 -31.15 75.80
C GLN A 214 -75.55 -30.57 74.86
N LYS A 215 -76.81 -31.01 74.98
CA LYS A 215 -77.91 -30.48 74.16
C LYS A 215 -78.21 -29.00 74.45
N GLN A 216 -78.02 -28.54 75.68
CA GLN A 216 -78.08 -27.13 76.02
C GLN A 216 -76.94 -26.34 75.35
N GLN A 217 -75.72 -26.89 75.30
CA GLN A 217 -74.58 -26.30 74.60
C GLN A 217 -74.78 -26.26 73.08
N GLU A 218 -75.27 -27.35 72.48
CA GLU A 218 -75.66 -27.40 71.07
C GLU A 218 -76.74 -26.35 70.74
N LEU A 219 -77.76 -26.20 71.59
CA LEU A 219 -78.80 -25.18 71.42
C LEU A 219 -78.23 -23.76 71.49
N THR A 220 -77.33 -23.45 72.42
CA THR A 220 -76.66 -22.13 72.45
C THR A 220 -75.80 -21.89 71.22
N GLN A 221 -75.06 -22.91 70.75
CA GLN A 221 -74.23 -22.80 69.55
C GLN A 221 -75.06 -22.56 68.28
N VAL A 222 -76.20 -23.25 68.14
CA VAL A 222 -77.13 -23.05 67.02
C VAL A 222 -77.79 -21.67 67.09
N HIS A 223 -78.07 -21.15 68.28
CA HIS A 223 -78.62 -19.80 68.44
C HIS A 223 -77.61 -18.70 68.04
N GLU A 224 -76.35 -18.82 68.47
CA GLU A 224 -75.25 -17.93 68.05
C GLU A 224 -75.01 -17.98 66.53
N GLN A 225 -75.12 -19.17 65.92
CA GLN A 225 -75.05 -19.34 64.47
C GLN A 225 -76.24 -18.69 63.76
N LEU A 226 -77.46 -18.77 64.32
CA LEU A 226 -78.64 -18.09 63.78
C LEU A 226 -78.46 -16.56 63.80
N ASP A 227 -78.00 -16.00 64.93
CA ASP A 227 -77.81 -14.56 65.10
C ASP A 227 -76.72 -14.01 64.17
N THR A 228 -75.60 -14.73 64.01
CA THR A 228 -74.54 -14.34 63.08
C THR A 228 -75.00 -14.40 61.61
N LEU A 229 -75.76 -15.43 61.22
CA LEU A 229 -76.37 -15.51 59.89
C LEU A 229 -77.40 -14.39 59.66
N GLN A 230 -78.25 -14.08 60.65
CA GLN A 230 -79.23 -13.00 60.55
C GLN A 230 -78.55 -11.62 60.45
N ALA A 231 -77.42 -11.42 61.13
CA ALA A 231 -76.61 -10.21 60.99
C ALA A 231 -75.94 -10.10 59.60
N VAL A 232 -75.53 -11.22 59.00
CA VAL A 232 -75.01 -11.25 57.62
C VAL A 232 -76.11 -10.96 56.60
N VAL A 233 -77.32 -11.49 56.78
CA VAL A 233 -78.47 -11.21 55.91
C VAL A 233 -78.81 -9.72 55.93
N LYS A 234 -78.98 -9.11 57.12
CA LYS A 234 -79.26 -7.67 57.27
C LYS A 234 -78.25 -6.79 56.51
N ARG A 235 -76.94 -7.05 56.67
CA ARG A 235 -75.88 -6.32 55.93
C ARG A 235 -75.98 -6.48 54.41
N ARG A 236 -76.45 -7.62 53.92
CA ARG A 236 -76.67 -7.85 52.48
C ARG A 236 -77.92 -7.11 52.00
N ASP A 237 -78.98 -7.05 52.80
CA ASP A 237 -80.20 -6.30 52.47
C ASP A 237 -79.92 -4.78 52.45
N ASP A 238 -79.14 -4.26 53.40
CA ASP A 238 -78.66 -2.87 53.42
C ASP A 238 -77.83 -2.53 52.16
N GLU A 239 -76.93 -3.43 51.75
CA GLU A 239 -76.12 -3.30 50.54
C GLU A 239 -76.99 -3.36 49.26
N ILE A 240 -77.97 -4.28 49.21
CA ILE A 240 -78.93 -4.38 48.11
C ILE A 240 -79.76 -3.11 47.99
N GLN A 241 -80.26 -2.54 49.09
CA GLN A 241 -80.97 -1.25 49.07
C GLN A 241 -80.07 -0.12 48.58
N ARG A 242 -78.80 -0.05 49.02
CA ARG A 242 -77.84 0.96 48.56
C ARG A 242 -77.56 0.85 47.06
N LEU A 243 -77.42 -0.36 46.53
CA LEU A 243 -77.20 -0.62 45.11
C LEU A 243 -78.46 -0.34 44.28
N ALA A 244 -79.65 -0.72 44.76
CA ALA A 244 -80.93 -0.41 44.12
C ALA A 244 -81.16 1.11 44.02
N ALA A 245 -81.01 1.85 45.12
CA ALA A 245 -81.14 3.32 45.13
C ALA A 245 -80.07 4.04 44.27
N ARG A 246 -78.96 3.37 43.95
CA ARG A 246 -77.96 3.85 42.96
C ARG A 246 -78.37 3.50 41.53
N ALA A 247 -78.99 2.34 41.29
CA ALA A 247 -79.47 1.92 39.99
C ALA A 247 -80.69 2.76 39.53
N GLU A 248 -81.65 3.04 40.42
CA GLU A 248 -82.83 3.88 40.14
C GLU A 248 -82.47 5.31 39.71
N LYS A 249 -81.38 5.86 40.26
CA LYS A 249 -80.87 7.19 39.89
C LYS A 249 -80.09 7.20 38.57
N GLY A 250 -79.79 6.03 38.01
CA GLY A 250 -78.98 5.86 36.81
C GLY A 250 -77.51 6.27 37.00
N PRO A 251 -76.69 6.15 35.93
CA PRO A 251 -75.38 6.78 35.89
C PRO A 251 -75.55 8.31 35.85
N ASP A 252 -74.79 9.04 36.67
CA ASP A 252 -74.77 10.50 36.63
C ASP A 252 -74.36 10.99 35.23
N ALA A 253 -75.29 11.68 34.56
CA ALA A 253 -75.08 12.22 33.23
C ALA A 253 -73.87 13.15 33.16
N ASN A 254 -73.51 13.84 34.25
CA ASN A 254 -72.31 14.70 34.31
C ASN A 254 -71.03 13.86 34.30
N GLN A 255 -70.93 12.81 35.12
CA GLN A 255 -69.82 11.85 35.04
C GLN A 255 -69.71 11.19 33.67
N MET A 256 -70.83 10.85 33.03
CA MET A 256 -70.81 10.24 31.69
C MET A 256 -70.35 11.24 30.62
N ASN A 257 -70.79 12.49 30.68
CA ASN A 257 -70.33 13.56 29.79
C ASN A 257 -68.84 13.88 30.00
N LEU A 258 -68.37 13.85 31.25
CA LEU A 258 -66.97 14.09 31.61
C LEU A 258 -66.05 12.95 31.16
N ARG A 259 -66.50 11.68 31.28
CA ARG A 259 -65.80 10.51 30.71
C ARG A 259 -65.66 10.65 29.20
N TYR A 260 -66.77 10.87 28.47
CA TYR A 260 -66.74 11.03 27.03
C TYR A 260 -65.80 12.17 26.59
N LYS A 261 -65.85 13.32 27.27
CA LYS A 261 -64.93 14.44 27.01
C LYS A 261 -63.47 14.07 27.27
N ASN A 262 -63.17 13.37 28.36
CA ASN A 262 -61.82 12.89 28.64
C ASN A 262 -61.34 11.88 27.60
N GLU A 263 -62.17 10.91 27.20
CA GLU A 263 -61.87 9.94 26.15
C GLU A 263 -61.60 10.64 24.80
N THR A 264 -62.38 11.66 24.43
CA THR A 264 -62.10 12.48 23.23
C THR A 264 -60.82 13.31 23.36
N ASN A 265 -60.54 13.88 24.54
CA ASN A 265 -59.33 14.66 24.79
C ASN A 265 -58.08 13.76 24.75
N GLU A 266 -58.15 12.57 25.34
CA GLU A 266 -57.07 11.59 25.37
C GLU A 266 -56.77 11.05 23.96
N SER A 267 -57.80 10.78 23.15
CA SER A 267 -57.66 10.48 21.72
C SER A 267 -56.96 11.61 20.94
N ILE A 268 -57.37 12.87 21.17
CA ILE A 268 -56.74 14.05 20.55
C ILE A 268 -55.28 14.21 21.01
N ILE A 269 -54.98 13.99 22.29
CA ILE A 269 -53.62 14.03 22.85
C ILE A 269 -52.74 12.94 22.21
N LEU A 270 -53.25 11.72 22.06
CA LEU A 270 -52.54 10.63 21.37
C LEU A 270 -52.27 10.96 19.90
N GLN A 271 -53.23 11.59 19.21
CA GLN A 271 -53.04 12.04 17.82
C GLN A 271 -52.01 13.18 17.72
N LEU A 272 -52.04 14.17 18.62
CA LEU A 272 -51.02 15.23 18.66
C LEU A 272 -49.63 14.68 19.00
N ASN A 273 -49.52 13.76 19.96
CA ASN A 273 -48.24 13.13 20.31
C ASN A 273 -47.67 12.37 19.11
N SER A 274 -48.49 11.56 18.42
CA SER A 274 -48.10 10.87 17.18
C SER A 274 -47.62 11.85 16.08
N GLN A 275 -48.29 13.00 15.93
CA GLN A 275 -47.85 14.06 15.02
C GLN A 275 -46.52 14.70 15.45
N VAL A 276 -46.32 14.94 16.76
CA VAL A 276 -45.07 15.48 17.32
C VAL A 276 -43.92 14.48 17.18
N ASP A 277 -44.16 13.19 17.38
CA ASP A 277 -43.17 12.12 17.20
C ASP A 277 -42.76 11.99 15.73
N PHE A 278 -43.73 12.08 14.80
CA PHE A 278 -43.48 12.11 13.36
C PHE A 278 -42.66 13.33 12.94
N MET A 279 -43.04 14.53 13.40
CA MET A 279 -42.30 15.77 13.11
C MET A 279 -40.90 15.77 13.72
N THR A 280 -40.75 15.31 14.96
CA THR A 280 -39.46 15.14 15.63
C THR A 280 -38.58 14.13 14.89
N SER A 281 -39.15 13.05 14.37
CA SER A 281 -38.45 12.06 13.54
C SER A 281 -37.95 12.68 12.23
N GLN A 282 -38.80 13.41 11.50
CA GLN A 282 -38.38 14.13 10.28
C GLN A 282 -37.32 15.20 10.57
N MET A 283 -37.43 15.94 11.68
CA MET A 283 -36.41 16.92 12.09
C MET A 283 -35.08 16.23 12.43
N SER A 284 -35.11 15.06 13.08
CA SER A 284 -33.91 14.26 13.37
C SER A 284 -33.25 13.73 12.10
N GLU A 285 -34.04 13.25 11.14
CA GLU A 285 -33.57 12.76 9.85
C GLU A 285 -32.98 13.89 8.98
N MET A 286 -33.68 15.02 8.88
CA MET A 286 -33.20 16.22 8.20
C MET A 286 -31.92 16.79 8.85
N GLN A 287 -31.80 16.75 10.17
CA GLN A 287 -30.56 17.15 10.86
C GLN A 287 -29.40 16.21 10.52
N ARG A 288 -29.62 14.89 10.45
CA ARG A 288 -28.59 13.93 10.01
C ARG A 288 -28.15 14.20 8.57
N GLU A 289 -29.09 14.48 7.67
CA GLU A 289 -28.75 14.87 6.29
C GLU A 289 -27.88 16.14 6.26
N VAL A 290 -28.18 17.15 7.08
CA VAL A 290 -27.37 18.38 7.19
C VAL A 290 -25.98 18.08 7.74
N ASP A 291 -25.88 17.30 8.81
CA ASP A 291 -24.61 16.89 9.41
C ASP A 291 -23.75 16.08 8.43
N ASP A 292 -24.34 15.18 7.65
CA ASP A 292 -23.64 14.39 6.64
C ASP A 292 -23.24 15.22 5.41
N LYS A 293 -24.08 16.16 4.96
CA LYS A 293 -23.69 17.16 3.94
C LYS A 293 -22.50 18.00 4.41
N LEU A 294 -22.48 18.44 5.67
CA LEU A 294 -21.35 19.16 6.26
C LEU A 294 -20.07 18.31 6.35
N LYS A 295 -20.17 17.01 6.69
CA LYS A 295 -19.03 16.07 6.65
C LYS A 295 -18.50 15.90 5.23
N ILE A 296 -19.38 15.74 4.24
CA ILE A 296 -19.02 15.61 2.83
C ILE A 296 -18.35 16.89 2.31
N GLU A 297 -18.88 18.07 2.63
CA GLU A 297 -18.23 19.34 2.29
C GLU A 297 -16.84 19.49 2.93
N ALA A 298 -16.68 19.10 4.19
CA ALA A 298 -15.39 19.15 4.88
C ALA A 298 -14.37 18.17 4.26
N ALA A 299 -14.83 16.98 3.84
CA ALA A 299 -14.02 16.03 3.09
C ALA A 299 -13.64 16.55 1.69
N LEU A 300 -14.59 17.16 0.97
CA LEU A 300 -14.37 17.76 -0.34
C LEU A 300 -13.35 18.91 -0.27
N LYS A 301 -13.48 19.81 0.71
CA LYS A 301 -12.54 20.92 0.94
C LYS A 301 -11.12 20.41 1.20
N LYS A 302 -10.96 19.32 1.97
CA LYS A 302 -9.66 18.64 2.17
C LYS A 302 -9.13 17.98 0.89
N ALA A 303 -9.99 17.31 0.12
CA ALA A 303 -9.62 16.68 -1.14
C ALA A 303 -9.18 17.72 -2.19
N GLU A 304 -9.85 18.88 -2.26
CA GLU A 304 -9.44 20.01 -3.09
C GLU A 304 -8.08 20.60 -2.67
N GLN A 305 -7.83 20.73 -1.36
CA GLN A 305 -6.54 21.19 -0.85
C GLN A 305 -5.42 20.22 -1.24
N ALA A 306 -5.61 18.91 -0.99
CA ALA A 306 -4.68 17.88 -1.40
C ALA A 306 -4.44 17.84 -2.92
N ARG A 307 -5.49 18.07 -3.73
CA ARG A 307 -5.34 18.19 -5.20
C ARG A 307 -4.55 19.43 -5.58
N LYS A 308 -4.81 20.60 -4.99
CA LYS A 308 -4.06 21.84 -5.24
C LYS A 308 -2.58 21.70 -4.85
N GLU A 309 -2.28 20.98 -3.77
CA GLU A 309 -0.89 20.63 -3.41
C GLU A 309 -0.24 19.69 -4.42
N ALA A 310 -0.94 18.66 -4.90
CA ALA A 310 -0.45 17.76 -5.93
C ALA A 310 -0.23 18.48 -7.27
N ASP A 311 -1.17 19.34 -7.67
CA ASP A 311 -1.09 20.20 -8.85
C ASP A 311 0.14 21.14 -8.77
N MET A 312 0.45 21.70 -7.59
CA MET A 312 1.66 22.50 -7.38
C MET A 312 2.96 21.68 -7.41
N LYS A 313 2.98 20.49 -6.78
CA LYS A 313 4.13 19.57 -6.83
C LYS A 313 4.42 19.12 -8.26
N LEU A 314 3.38 18.80 -9.04
CA LEU A 314 3.50 18.42 -10.46
C LEU A 314 4.02 19.60 -11.31
N ARG A 315 3.53 20.83 -11.10
CA ARG A 315 4.07 22.03 -11.78
C ARG A 315 5.54 22.27 -11.46
N GLY A 316 5.96 22.06 -10.22
CA GLY A 316 7.37 22.12 -9.83
C GLY A 316 8.23 21.10 -10.59
N ALA A 317 7.80 19.82 -10.59
CA ALA A 317 8.50 18.76 -11.30
C ALA A 317 8.53 18.98 -12.83
N VAL A 318 7.50 19.57 -13.44
CA VAL A 318 7.51 19.94 -14.87
C VAL A 318 8.54 21.04 -15.13
N ALA A 319 8.56 22.11 -14.33
CA ALA A 319 9.54 23.20 -14.48
C ALA A 319 10.99 22.72 -14.25
N GLU A 320 11.21 21.76 -13.35
CA GLU A 320 12.50 21.10 -13.16
C GLU A 320 12.91 20.27 -14.39
N ASN A 321 11.99 19.49 -14.97
CA ASN A 321 12.24 18.76 -16.22
C ASN A 321 12.49 19.70 -17.42
N ASP A 322 11.82 20.85 -17.49
CA ASP A 322 12.09 21.88 -18.50
C ASP A 322 13.49 22.48 -18.33
N SER A 323 13.95 22.74 -17.09
CA SER A 323 15.32 23.20 -16.80
C SER A 323 16.35 22.14 -17.20
N ILE A 324 16.16 20.89 -16.78
CA ILE A 324 17.03 19.75 -17.14
C ILE A 324 17.08 19.57 -18.67
N THR A 325 15.95 19.76 -19.37
CA THR A 325 15.90 19.69 -20.84
C THR A 325 16.69 20.82 -21.49
N GLN A 326 16.64 22.04 -20.95
CA GLN A 326 17.46 23.16 -21.42
C GLN A 326 18.95 22.95 -21.12
N GLU A 327 19.31 22.40 -19.95
CA GLU A 327 20.68 22.04 -19.59
C GLU A 327 21.24 20.95 -20.52
N ILE A 328 20.48 19.87 -20.78
CA ILE A 328 20.85 18.81 -21.73
C ILE A 328 21.02 19.38 -23.15
N ALA A 329 20.15 20.30 -23.58
CA ALA A 329 20.31 20.98 -24.86
C ALA A 329 21.60 21.84 -24.90
N GLY A 330 21.91 22.56 -23.83
CA GLY A 330 23.16 23.30 -23.66
C GLY A 330 24.40 22.40 -23.71
N MET A 331 24.39 21.30 -22.97
CA MET A 331 25.45 20.28 -22.97
C MET A 331 25.62 19.63 -24.35
N LYS A 332 24.52 19.40 -25.09
CA LYS A 332 24.58 18.89 -26.47
C LYS A 332 25.24 19.89 -27.43
N VAL A 333 24.99 21.19 -27.26
CA VAL A 333 25.64 22.26 -28.04
C VAL A 333 27.12 22.39 -27.67
N THR A 334 27.51 22.32 -26.40
CA THR A 334 28.94 22.35 -26.02
C THR A 334 29.67 21.09 -26.48
N LEU A 335 29.05 19.92 -26.41
CA LEU A 335 29.60 18.66 -26.94
C LEU A 335 29.79 18.73 -28.46
N MET A 336 28.84 19.28 -29.23
CA MET A 336 29.02 19.52 -30.67
C MET A 336 30.14 20.52 -30.98
N LYS A 337 30.32 21.57 -30.18
CA LYS A 337 31.47 22.50 -30.29
C LYS A 337 32.79 21.78 -30.01
N LEU A 338 32.86 20.97 -28.95
CA LEU A 338 34.06 20.19 -28.62
C LEU A 338 34.35 19.11 -29.67
N GLN A 339 33.33 18.47 -30.25
CA GLN A 339 33.49 17.49 -31.32
C GLN A 339 34.00 18.14 -32.62
N THR A 340 33.46 19.31 -32.99
CA THR A 340 33.93 20.04 -34.18
C THR A 340 35.34 20.62 -33.98
N GLU A 341 35.68 21.15 -32.80
CA GLU A 341 37.06 21.53 -32.48
C GLU A 341 38.01 20.34 -32.43
N ARG A 342 37.58 19.17 -31.92
CA ARG A 342 38.37 17.92 -31.98
C ARG A 342 38.64 17.49 -33.43
N VAL A 343 37.65 17.60 -34.33
CA VAL A 343 37.85 17.33 -35.76
C VAL A 343 38.80 18.35 -36.40
N LYS A 344 38.68 19.65 -36.11
CA LYS A 344 39.63 20.68 -36.56
C LYS A 344 41.04 20.49 -36.00
N ALA A 345 41.17 20.03 -34.76
CA ALA A 345 42.46 19.73 -34.13
C ALA A 345 43.09 18.47 -34.76
N GLY A 346 42.29 17.43 -35.01
CA GLY A 346 42.73 16.24 -35.76
C GLY A 346 43.17 16.58 -37.18
N GLY A 347 42.42 17.44 -37.89
CA GLY A 347 42.80 17.92 -39.23
C GLY A 347 44.08 18.76 -39.24
N ARG A 348 44.27 19.64 -38.24
CA ARG A 348 45.54 20.37 -38.05
C ARG A 348 46.70 19.43 -37.78
N ALA A 349 46.55 18.50 -36.84
CA ALA A 349 47.58 17.51 -36.53
C ALA A 349 47.91 16.60 -37.74
N ALA A 350 46.90 16.24 -38.56
CA ALA A 350 47.12 15.52 -39.81
C ALA A 350 47.94 16.36 -40.81
N HIS A 351 47.57 17.62 -41.05
CA HIS A 351 48.35 18.51 -41.91
C HIS A 351 49.77 18.80 -41.38
N GLU A 352 49.96 18.89 -40.06
CA GLU A 352 51.29 19.01 -39.44
C GLU A 352 52.14 17.73 -39.65
N VAL A 353 51.53 16.55 -39.56
CA VAL A 353 52.17 15.26 -39.87
C VAL A 353 52.48 15.15 -41.37
N ASP A 354 51.56 15.51 -42.25
CA ASP A 354 51.76 15.49 -43.72
C ASP A 354 52.88 16.45 -44.13
N ALA A 355 52.91 17.66 -43.56
CA ALA A 355 53.98 18.64 -43.80
C ALA A 355 55.33 18.17 -43.23
N ALA A 356 55.34 17.50 -42.08
CA ALA A 356 56.54 16.88 -41.53
C ALA A 356 57.02 15.70 -42.39
N LEU A 357 56.12 14.89 -42.93
CA LEU A 357 56.41 13.79 -43.86
C LEU A 357 56.96 14.31 -45.19
N ALA A 358 56.38 15.37 -45.76
CA ALA A 358 56.91 16.06 -46.94
C ALA A 358 58.34 16.57 -46.68
N LYS A 359 58.57 17.27 -45.56
CA LYS A 359 59.90 17.74 -45.17
C LYS A 359 60.90 16.59 -44.93
N VAL A 360 60.44 15.42 -44.46
CA VAL A 360 61.26 14.21 -44.33
C VAL A 360 61.56 13.58 -45.70
N ILE A 361 60.68 13.71 -46.71
CA ILE A 361 60.96 13.33 -48.09
C ILE A 361 62.00 14.28 -48.70
N ASP A 362 61.85 15.59 -48.52
CA ASP A 362 62.81 16.60 -48.99
C ASP A 362 64.20 16.38 -48.39
N LEU A 363 64.29 16.23 -47.06
CA LEU A 363 65.54 15.93 -46.35
C LEU A 363 66.16 14.58 -46.77
N LYS A 364 65.34 13.58 -47.16
CA LYS A 364 65.85 12.34 -47.77
C LYS A 364 66.41 12.57 -49.17
N GLY A 365 65.79 13.46 -49.96
CA GLY A 365 66.29 13.91 -51.25
C GLY A 365 67.62 14.66 -51.14
N GLU A 366 67.71 15.63 -50.22
CA GLU A 366 68.96 16.34 -49.90
C GLU A 366 70.05 15.37 -49.42
N LEU A 367 69.72 14.41 -48.55
CA LEU A 367 70.65 13.39 -48.09
C LEU A 367 71.10 12.45 -49.22
N ALA A 368 70.22 12.12 -50.17
CA ALA A 368 70.57 11.33 -51.36
C ALA A 368 71.50 12.12 -52.29
N ASN A 369 71.20 13.39 -52.55
CA ASN A 369 72.04 14.31 -53.33
C ASN A 369 73.42 14.53 -52.67
N SER A 370 73.46 14.69 -51.35
CA SER A 370 74.69 14.79 -50.56
C SER A 370 75.51 13.49 -50.63
N LYS A 371 74.88 12.31 -50.54
CA LYS A 371 75.55 11.02 -50.75
C LYS A 371 76.07 10.84 -52.17
N ALA A 372 75.34 11.29 -53.20
CA ALA A 372 75.80 11.30 -54.58
C ALA A 372 77.01 12.25 -54.76
N GLY A 373 76.97 13.44 -54.15
CA GLY A 373 78.09 14.37 -54.09
C GLY A 373 79.32 13.77 -53.39
N GLN A 374 79.14 13.11 -52.24
CA GLN A 374 80.22 12.38 -51.56
C GLN A 374 80.79 11.24 -52.41
N ALA A 375 79.96 10.51 -53.16
CA ALA A 375 80.42 9.47 -54.07
C ALA A 375 81.25 10.06 -55.23
N ALA A 376 80.79 11.16 -55.83
CA ALA A 376 81.51 11.88 -56.89
C ALA A 376 82.85 12.46 -56.38
N ILE A 377 82.87 13.08 -55.19
CA ILE A 377 84.10 13.56 -54.54
C ILE A 377 85.05 12.39 -54.25
N LYS A 378 84.55 11.27 -53.74
CA LYS A 378 85.36 10.07 -53.46
C LYS A 378 85.94 9.46 -54.76
N GLN A 379 85.21 9.54 -55.87
CA GLN A 379 85.70 9.15 -57.19
C GLN A 379 86.77 10.13 -57.71
N ALA A 380 86.59 11.44 -57.55
CA ALA A 380 87.55 12.48 -57.94
C ALA A 380 88.85 12.43 -57.11
N VAL A 381 88.75 12.15 -55.80
CA VAL A 381 89.92 11.85 -54.96
C VAL A 381 90.61 10.56 -55.43
N GLY A 382 89.82 9.57 -55.88
CA GLY A 382 90.34 8.33 -56.47
C GLY A 382 91.04 8.50 -57.82
N THR A 383 90.69 9.50 -58.64
CA THR A 383 91.42 9.85 -59.86
C THR A 383 92.65 10.70 -59.54
N ALA A 384 92.52 11.72 -58.69
CA ALA A 384 93.64 12.57 -58.25
C ALA A 384 94.75 11.74 -57.57
N ALA A 385 94.41 10.71 -56.80
CA ALA A 385 95.39 9.79 -56.21
C ALA A 385 96.15 8.96 -57.27
N LYS A 386 95.51 8.60 -58.39
CA LYS A 386 96.17 7.91 -59.52
C LYS A 386 97.06 8.87 -60.32
N GLU A 387 96.62 10.10 -60.51
CA GLU A 387 97.39 11.16 -61.16
C GLU A 387 98.63 11.53 -60.33
N HIS A 388 98.50 11.62 -59.00
CA HIS A 388 99.61 11.80 -58.07
C HIS A 388 100.56 10.58 -58.06
N ALA A 389 100.06 9.35 -58.17
CA ALA A 389 100.93 8.19 -58.33
C ALA A 389 101.71 8.23 -59.66
N ALA A 390 101.08 8.69 -60.74
CA ALA A 390 101.73 8.87 -62.04
C ALA A 390 102.75 10.04 -62.06
N SER A 391 102.50 11.13 -61.34
CA SER A 391 103.47 12.22 -61.19
C SER A 391 104.69 11.78 -60.36
N MET A 392 104.48 11.06 -59.25
CA MET A 392 105.57 10.47 -58.45
C MET A 392 106.41 9.46 -59.25
N ALA A 393 105.79 8.68 -60.15
CA ALA A 393 106.51 7.79 -61.05
C ALA A 393 107.39 8.55 -62.06
N ARG A 394 106.88 9.66 -62.63
CA ARG A 394 107.67 10.57 -63.48
C ARG A 394 108.80 11.27 -62.72
N GLU A 395 108.54 11.72 -61.50
CA GLU A 395 109.55 12.35 -60.63
C GLU A 395 110.67 11.36 -60.28
N LYS A 396 110.34 10.08 -60.06
CA LYS A 396 111.33 9.03 -59.87
C LYS A 396 112.19 8.83 -61.12
N SER A 397 111.58 8.74 -62.31
CA SER A 397 112.32 8.66 -63.58
C SER A 397 113.29 9.83 -63.71
N LEU A 398 112.80 11.06 -63.57
CA LEU A 398 113.62 12.27 -63.67
C LEU A 398 114.75 12.31 -62.63
N LYS A 399 114.57 11.75 -61.43
CA LYS A 399 115.64 11.62 -60.43
C LYS A 399 116.71 10.59 -60.81
N ASP A 400 116.33 9.51 -61.49
CA ASP A 400 117.28 8.52 -61.99
C ASP A 400 117.97 9.00 -63.29
N ASP A 401 117.28 9.78 -64.14
CA ASP A 401 117.85 10.51 -65.28
C ASP A 401 118.88 11.56 -64.83
N VAL A 402 118.57 12.36 -63.80
CA VAL A 402 119.50 13.32 -63.18
C VAL A 402 120.74 12.62 -62.61
N ARG A 403 120.59 11.43 -62.01
CA ARG A 403 121.74 10.62 -61.56
C ARG A 403 122.61 10.16 -62.72
N GLN A 404 122.03 9.74 -63.84
CA GLN A 404 122.81 9.40 -65.03
C GLN A 404 123.56 10.63 -65.56
N LEU A 405 122.90 11.78 -65.67
CA LEU A 405 123.54 13.04 -66.11
C LEU A 405 124.66 13.49 -65.16
N GLN A 406 124.50 13.34 -63.85
CA GLN A 406 125.59 13.59 -62.88
C GLN A 406 126.75 12.62 -63.09
N SER A 407 126.48 11.32 -63.28
CA SER A 407 127.53 10.32 -63.53
C SER A 407 128.31 10.57 -64.83
N LEU A 408 127.65 11.15 -65.85
CA LEU A 408 128.30 11.59 -67.09
C LEU A 408 129.08 12.88 -66.91
N LEU A 409 128.55 13.85 -66.13
CA LEU A 409 129.24 15.12 -65.84
C LEU A 409 130.54 14.89 -65.06
N ASP A 410 130.54 14.02 -64.06
CA ASP A 410 131.75 13.72 -63.28
C ASP A 410 132.76 12.87 -64.08
N ARG A 411 132.28 12.09 -65.07
CA ARG A 411 133.14 11.41 -66.06
C ARG A 411 133.78 12.40 -67.03
N ALA A 412 133.03 13.39 -67.51
CA ALA A 412 133.56 14.48 -68.33
C ALA A 412 134.55 15.37 -67.56
N ARG A 413 134.30 15.65 -66.29
CA ARG A 413 135.22 16.39 -65.39
C ARG A 413 136.51 15.63 -65.14
N SER A 414 136.44 14.35 -64.78
CA SER A 414 137.65 13.53 -64.60
C SER A 414 138.45 13.35 -65.90
N GLN A 415 137.80 13.34 -67.07
CA GLN A 415 138.49 13.46 -68.35
C GLN A 415 139.15 14.84 -68.55
N HIS A 416 138.43 15.94 -68.29
CA HIS A 416 138.99 17.30 -68.35
C HIS A 416 140.21 17.47 -67.44
N ASP A 417 140.13 17.02 -66.18
CA ASP A 417 141.23 17.08 -65.21
C ASP A 417 142.44 16.23 -65.65
N SER A 418 142.21 15.08 -66.31
CA SER A 418 143.28 14.24 -66.85
C SER A 418 144.01 14.94 -68.02
N LEU A 419 143.26 15.52 -68.96
CA LEU A 419 143.81 16.28 -70.09
C LEU A 419 144.50 17.57 -69.64
N GLN A 420 143.95 18.28 -68.66
CA GLN A 420 144.56 19.49 -68.11
C GLN A 420 145.90 19.20 -67.40
N ARG A 421 146.01 18.08 -66.68
CA ARG A 421 147.31 17.61 -66.14
C ARG A 421 148.27 17.25 -67.26
N GLN A 422 147.81 16.50 -68.27
CA GLN A 422 148.64 16.10 -69.41
C GLN A 422 149.19 17.31 -70.20
N VAL A 423 148.42 18.40 -70.31
CA VAL A 423 148.88 19.68 -70.88
C VAL A 423 149.90 20.38 -69.97
N ILE A 424 149.70 20.38 -68.65
CA ILE A 424 150.66 20.95 -67.68
C ILE A 424 151.99 20.18 -67.75
N ASP A 425 151.96 18.85 -67.76
CA ASP A 425 153.14 18.00 -67.83
C ASP A 425 153.91 18.23 -69.15
N GLN A 426 153.22 18.29 -70.30
CA GLN A 426 153.84 18.63 -71.59
C GLN A 426 154.40 20.06 -71.64
N THR A 427 153.79 21.01 -70.92
CA THR A 427 154.32 22.38 -70.82
C THR A 427 155.62 22.40 -70.00
N ASN A 428 155.66 21.66 -68.88
CA ASN A 428 156.85 21.50 -68.05
C ASN A 428 157.99 20.80 -68.82
N GLU A 429 157.69 19.76 -69.60
CA GLU A 429 158.67 19.13 -70.49
C GLU A 429 159.23 20.13 -71.51
N LEU A 430 158.38 20.90 -72.20
CA LEU A 430 158.80 21.90 -73.18
C LEU A 430 159.71 23.00 -72.60
N ASP A 431 159.42 23.51 -71.40
CA ASP A 431 160.28 24.52 -70.77
C ASP A 431 161.57 23.90 -70.20
N SER A 432 161.57 22.63 -69.78
CA SER A 432 162.80 21.89 -69.45
C SER A 432 163.71 21.71 -70.69
N LEU A 433 163.11 21.42 -71.86
CA LEU A 433 163.81 21.28 -73.13
C LEU A 433 164.30 22.62 -73.68
N ARG A 434 163.60 23.73 -73.40
CA ARG A 434 164.12 25.08 -73.64
C ARG A 434 165.32 25.40 -72.77
N GLY A 435 165.27 25.06 -71.47
CA GLY A 435 166.37 25.27 -70.53
C GLY A 435 167.64 24.48 -70.89
N SER A 436 167.49 23.22 -71.34
CA SER A 436 168.62 22.44 -71.83
C SER A 436 169.17 22.97 -73.16
N LEU A 437 168.30 23.43 -74.08
CA LEU A 437 168.71 24.02 -75.36
C LEU A 437 169.44 25.37 -75.19
N THR A 438 169.04 26.22 -74.24
CA THR A 438 169.78 27.47 -73.95
C THR A 438 171.12 27.21 -73.28
N SER A 439 171.17 26.27 -72.31
CA SER A 439 172.42 25.83 -71.68
C SER A 439 173.40 25.24 -72.71
N SER A 440 172.93 24.34 -73.57
CA SER A 440 173.74 23.74 -74.64
C SER A 440 174.23 24.77 -75.67
N ARG A 441 173.43 25.81 -75.98
CA ARG A 441 173.88 26.94 -76.82
C ARG A 441 174.95 27.81 -76.14
N GLN A 442 174.87 28.03 -74.83
CA GLN A 442 175.93 28.73 -74.10
C GLN A 442 177.23 27.91 -74.04
N GLN A 443 177.13 26.59 -73.86
CA GLN A 443 178.29 25.68 -73.93
C GLN A 443 178.91 25.66 -75.33
N LEU A 444 178.10 25.64 -76.39
CA LEU A 444 178.59 25.71 -77.77
C LEU A 444 179.34 27.02 -78.02
N ALA A 445 178.74 28.17 -77.69
CA ALA A 445 179.36 29.48 -77.89
C ALA A 445 180.67 29.64 -77.08
N ALA A 446 180.75 29.08 -75.87
CA ALA A 446 181.99 29.05 -75.09
C ALA A 446 183.06 28.17 -75.78
N SER A 447 182.68 26.98 -76.26
CA SER A 447 183.60 26.08 -76.97
C SER A 447 184.09 26.65 -78.30
N GLU A 448 183.27 27.41 -79.02
CA GLU A 448 183.68 28.14 -80.23
C GLU A 448 184.69 29.25 -79.90
N GLN A 449 184.50 29.95 -78.79
CA GLN A 449 185.41 30.99 -78.31
C GLN A 449 186.77 30.42 -77.85
N GLU A 450 186.77 29.24 -77.19
CA GLU A 450 188.01 28.50 -76.88
C GLU A 450 188.69 27.95 -78.15
N LEU A 451 187.91 27.42 -79.10
CA LEU A 451 188.44 26.82 -80.33
C LEU A 451 189.04 27.86 -81.28
N ASP A 452 188.52 29.08 -81.33
CA ASP A 452 189.17 30.19 -82.05
C ASP A 452 190.41 30.75 -81.30
N ARG A 453 190.44 30.68 -79.97
CA ARG A 453 191.63 30.98 -79.16
C ARG A 453 192.75 29.98 -79.43
N VAL A 454 192.43 28.68 -79.43
CA VAL A 454 193.36 27.60 -79.79
C VAL A 454 193.82 27.71 -81.25
N LYS A 455 192.96 28.11 -82.21
CA LYS A 455 193.42 28.41 -83.58
C LYS A 455 194.39 29.58 -83.65
N ALA A 456 194.24 30.61 -82.81
CA ALA A 456 195.18 31.73 -82.76
C ALA A 456 196.54 31.27 -82.19
N GLU A 457 196.52 30.51 -81.09
CA GLU A 457 197.72 29.92 -80.49
C GLU A 457 198.43 28.94 -81.45
N LEU A 458 197.66 28.09 -82.16
CA LEU A 458 198.20 27.16 -83.16
C LEU A 458 198.85 27.89 -84.35
N ARG A 459 198.31 29.04 -84.76
CA ARG A 459 198.93 29.88 -85.81
C ARG A 459 200.25 30.50 -85.34
N ILE A 460 200.31 30.96 -84.10
CA ILE A 460 201.56 31.48 -83.49
C ILE A 460 202.60 30.35 -83.37
N GLN A 461 202.19 29.16 -82.94
CA GLN A 461 203.07 28.00 -82.90
C GLN A 461 203.54 27.57 -84.29
N SER A 462 202.66 27.53 -85.30
CA SER A 462 203.06 27.18 -86.67
C SER A 462 204.04 28.18 -87.29
N ALA A 463 203.92 29.47 -86.96
CA ALA A 463 204.91 30.47 -87.35
C ALA A 463 206.27 30.18 -86.69
N SER A 464 206.29 30.02 -85.36
CA SER A 464 207.54 29.69 -84.62
C SER A 464 208.19 28.37 -85.06
N PHE A 465 207.40 27.42 -85.56
CA PHE A 465 207.91 26.15 -86.10
C PHE A 465 208.51 26.33 -87.50
N GLN A 466 207.88 27.15 -88.37
CA GLN A 466 208.45 27.49 -89.67
C GLN A 466 209.72 28.34 -89.54
N ASP A 467 209.77 29.28 -88.59
CA ASP A 467 210.98 30.05 -88.27
C ASP A 467 212.11 29.12 -87.78
N MET A 468 211.83 28.18 -86.86
CA MET A 468 212.83 27.19 -86.41
C MET A 468 213.27 26.20 -87.50
N GLN A 469 212.42 25.88 -88.49
CA GLN A 469 212.84 25.09 -89.64
C GLN A 469 213.76 25.91 -90.56
N ALA A 470 213.43 27.18 -90.83
CA ALA A 470 214.26 28.08 -91.62
C ALA A 470 215.65 28.32 -90.98
N GLU A 471 215.71 28.53 -89.66
CA GLU A 471 217.00 28.68 -88.94
C GLU A 471 217.86 27.40 -88.96
N ARG A 472 217.27 26.20 -89.14
CA ARG A 472 218.04 24.93 -89.19
C ARG A 472 218.37 24.45 -90.59
N GLU A 473 217.60 24.78 -91.61
CA GLU A 473 218.04 24.61 -93.01
C GLU A 473 219.23 25.55 -93.33
N LEU A 474 219.32 26.70 -92.65
CA LEU A 474 220.51 27.56 -92.64
C LEU A 474 221.76 26.95 -91.96
N ALA A 475 221.61 25.87 -91.20
CA ALA A 475 222.70 25.20 -90.48
C ALA A 475 223.25 23.95 -91.21
N GLN A 476 223.08 23.86 -92.55
CA GLN A 476 223.63 22.81 -93.41
C GLN A 476 224.56 23.34 -94.51
N ILE A 477 225.21 24.49 -94.31
CA ILE A 477 226.06 25.17 -95.31
C ILE A 477 227.54 25.34 -94.85
N GLU A 478 227.86 24.96 -93.60
CA GLU A 478 229.24 24.72 -93.12
C GLU A 478 229.33 23.33 -92.45
#